data_AF-A0A7C7LZU2-F1
#
_entry.id   AF-A0A7C7LZU2-F1
#
_cell.length_a   1.000
_cell.length_b   1.000
_cell.length_c   1.000
_cell.angle_alpha   90.00
_cell.angle_beta   90.00
_cell.angle_gamma   90.00
#
_symmetry.space_group_name_H-M   'P 1'
#
loop_
_entity.id
_entity.type
_entity.pdbx_description
1 polymer ?
#
loop_
_entity_poly.entity_id
_entity_poly.type
_entity_poly.pdbx_seq_one_letter_code
_entity_poly.pdbx_strand_id
1 'polypeptide(L)' 'MDEETDFDVIVIGAGFAGAATAFQLLKEGIEGDRILVVDRGDPIGGKNMTGGILWGRELDD' A
#
# COMPACT_ATOMS: atom_id res chain seq x y z
N MET A 1 3.87 27.58 -10.52
CA MET A 1 3.83 26.13 -10.23
C MET A 1 2.42 25.91 -9.77
N ASP A 2 1.69 25.03 -10.45
CA ASP A 2 0.39 24.62 -9.94
C ASP A 2 0.63 23.99 -8.56
N GLU A 3 -0.16 24.36 -7.55
CA GLU A 3 -0.03 23.84 -6.19
C GLU A 3 -0.69 22.46 -6.04
N GLU A 4 -1.27 21.93 -7.12
CA GLU A 4 -1.93 20.64 -7.13
C GLU A 4 -0.88 19.50 -7.11
N THR A 5 -0.96 18.66 -6.08
CA THR A 5 -0.12 17.47 -5.94
C THR A 5 -0.72 16.30 -6.72
N ASP A 6 0.11 15.53 -7.41
CA ASP A 6 -0.31 14.35 -8.19
C ASP A 6 -0.99 13.27 -7.32
N PHE A 7 -0.63 13.19 -6.03
CA PHE A 7 -1.13 12.18 -5.08
C PHE A 7 -1.60 12.84 -3.78
N ASP A 8 -2.63 12.27 -3.16
CA ASP A 8 -3.07 12.62 -1.81
C ASP A 8 -2.26 11.85 -0.75
N VAL A 9 -1.89 10.61 -1.05
CA VAL A 9 -1.17 9.73 -0.13
C VAL A 9 -0.02 9.02 -0.82
N ILE A 10 1.15 9.05 -0.18
CA ILE A 10 2.32 8.27 -0.58
C ILE A 10 2.63 7.26 0.52
N VAL A 11 2.54 5.97 0.20
CA VAL A 11 2.86 4.85 1.07
C VAL A 11 4.27 4.34 0.76
N ILE A 12 5.17 4.45 1.74
CA ILE A 12 6.56 4.00 1.60
C ILE A 12 6.71 2.58 2.18
N GLY A 13 6.95 1.63 1.29
CA GLY A 13 7.07 0.20 1.56
C GLY A 13 5.78 -0.55 1.23
N ALA A 14 5.86 -1.55 0.37
CA ALA A 14 4.78 -2.46 -0.02
C ALA A 14 4.89 -3.83 0.68
N GLY A 15 5.27 -3.78 1.97
CA GLY A 15 5.05 -4.91 2.88
C GLY A 15 3.56 -5.06 3.22
N PHE A 16 3.24 -5.99 4.12
CA PHE A 16 1.86 -6.23 4.56
C PHE A 16 1.15 -4.96 5.05
N ALA A 17 1.84 -4.13 5.84
CA ALA A 17 1.27 -2.89 6.35
C ALA A 17 0.97 -1.88 5.23
N GLY A 18 1.91 -1.63 4.32
CA GLY A 18 1.70 -0.65 3.25
C GLY A 18 0.66 -1.11 2.22
N ALA A 19 0.65 -2.39 1.87
CA ALA A 19 -0.39 -2.95 1.02
C ALA A 19 -1.77 -2.86 1.69
N ALA A 20 -1.87 -3.17 2.99
CA ALA A 20 -3.10 -3.00 3.76
C ALA A 20 -3.54 -1.53 3.83
N THR A 21 -2.61 -0.58 4.05
CA THR A 21 -2.93 0.85 4.05
C THR A 21 -3.52 1.29 2.72
N ALA A 22 -2.88 0.97 1.59
CA ALA A 22 -3.39 1.32 0.27
C ALA A 22 -4.77 0.68 0.01
N PHE A 23 -4.96 -0.58 0.40
CA PHE A 23 -6.25 -1.26 0.31
C PHE A 23 -7.34 -0.58 1.13
N GLN A 24 -7.07 -0.18 2.38
CA GLN A 24 -8.05 0.50 3.21
C GLN A 24 -8.39 1.90 2.66
N LEU A 25 -7.42 2.64 2.12
CA LEU A 25 -7.68 3.93 1.47
C LEU A 25 -8.62 3.77 0.25
N LEU A 26 -8.41 2.74 -0.56
CA LEU A 26 -9.31 2.40 -1.67
C LEU A 26 -10.72 2.05 -1.17
N LYS A 27 -10.84 1.29 -0.07
CA LYS A 27 -12.14 0.95 0.55
C LYS A 27 -12.88 2.17 1.07
N GLU A 28 -12.17 3.16 1.61
CA GLU A 28 -12.74 4.43 2.08
C GLU A 28 -13.05 5.42 0.94
N GLY A 29 -12.80 5.03 -0.32
CA GLY A 29 -13.21 5.78 -1.50
C GLY A 29 -12.18 6.78 -2.03
N ILE A 30 -10.91 6.69 -1.60
CA ILE A 30 -9.83 7.45 -2.25
C ILE A 30 -9.57 6.87 -3.64
N GLU A 31 -9.48 7.74 -4.63
CA GLU A 31 -9.21 7.34 -6.01
C GLU A 31 -7.81 6.72 -6.14
N GLY A 32 -7.71 5.59 -6.86
CA GLY A 32 -6.48 4.80 -6.90
C GLY A 32 -5.30 5.50 -7.57
N ASP A 33 -5.55 6.43 -8.47
CA ASP A 33 -4.54 7.30 -9.08
C ASP A 33 -4.01 8.38 -8.13
N ARG A 34 -4.73 8.68 -7.04
CA ARG A 34 -4.31 9.60 -5.97
C ARG A 34 -3.49 8.90 -4.88
N ILE A 35 -3.23 7.59 -4.99
CA ILE A 35 -2.45 6.80 -4.04
C ILE A 35 -1.18 6.26 -4.72
N LEU A 36 -0.01 6.70 -4.26
CA LEU A 36 1.27 6.14 -4.70
C LEU A 36 1.80 5.15 -3.66
N VAL A 37 2.05 3.90 -4.08
CA VAL A 37 2.75 2.89 -3.27
C VAL A 37 4.15 2.67 -3.84
N VAL A 38 5.18 2.84 -3.02
CA VAL A 38 6.58 2.70 -3.45
C VAL A 38 7.25 1.59 -2.65
N ASP A 39 7.96 0.68 -3.31
CA ASP A 39 8.83 -0.30 -2.65
C ASP A 39 10.23 -0.27 -3.25
N ARG A 40 11.23 -0.69 -2.46
CA ARG A 40 12.63 -0.80 -2.93
C ARG A 40 12.88 -2.13 -3.65
N GLY A 41 11.97 -3.10 -3.52
CA GLY A 41 12.00 -4.40 -4.16
C GLY A 41 11.45 -4.32 -5.58
N ASP A 42 12.10 -5.03 -6.49
CA ASP A 42 11.62 -5.26 -7.84
C ASP A 42 11.61 -6.78 -8.09
N PRO A 43 10.43 -7.41 -8.28
CA PRO A 43 9.11 -6.80 -8.27
C PRO A 43 8.73 -6.25 -6.89
N ILE A 44 7.68 -5.42 -6.83
CA ILE A 44 7.08 -4.94 -5.57
C ILE A 44 6.90 -6.12 -4.60
N GLY A 45 7.35 -5.97 -3.36
CA GLY A 45 7.32 -7.03 -2.36
C GLY A 45 8.45 -8.06 -2.47
N GLY A 46 9.38 -7.91 -3.42
CA GLY A 46 10.54 -8.80 -3.59
C GLY A 46 11.53 -8.83 -2.41
N LYS A 47 11.34 -7.96 -1.41
CA LYS A 47 12.07 -7.97 -0.13
C LYS A 47 11.20 -8.35 1.07
N ASN A 48 9.95 -8.75 0.83
CA ASN A 48 9.08 -9.21 1.90
C ASN A 48 9.56 -10.59 2.34
N MET A 49 10.23 -10.65 3.49
CA MET A 49 10.60 -11.90 4.13
C MET A 49 9.55 -12.23 5.20
N THR A 50 9.05 -13.46 5.19
CA THR A 50 8.07 -13.96 6.16
C THR A 50 8.44 -15.37 6.62
N GLY A 51 8.07 -15.72 7.86
CA GLY A 51 8.12 -17.09 8.36
C GLY A 51 6.99 -17.99 7.83
N GLY A 52 6.08 -17.45 7.02
CA GLY A 52 5.03 -18.21 6.33
C GLY A 52 3.72 -18.39 7.10
N ILE A 53 3.61 -17.83 8.31
CA ILE A 53 2.34 -17.83 9.06
C ILE A 53 1.64 -16.48 8.84
N LEU A 54 0.42 -16.53 8.30
CA LEU A 54 -0.46 -15.39 8.11
C LEU A 54 -1.76 -15.63 8.88
N TRP A 55 -2.11 -14.71 9.77
CA TRP A 55 -3.35 -14.77 10.54
C TRP A 55 -4.47 -14.13 9.71
N GLY A 56 -5.54 -14.90 9.43
CA GLY A 56 -6.59 -14.49 8.50
C GLY A 56 -7.61 -13.50 9.08
N ARG A 57 -7.76 -13.44 10.40
CA ARG A 57 -8.82 -12.65 11.05
C ARG A 57 -8.80 -11.18 10.64
N GLU A 58 -7.62 -10.59 10.52
CA GLU A 58 -7.44 -9.18 10.14
C GLU A 58 -7.58 -8.94 8.62
N LEU A 59 -7.70 -10.01 7.81
CA LEU A 59 -7.85 -9.95 6.35
C LEU A 59 -9.27 -10.27 5.86
N ASP A 60 -10.14 -10.76 6.74
CA ASP A 60 -11.50 -11.21 6.39
C ASP A 60 -12.49 -10.05 6.18
N ASP A 61 -12.12 -8.81 6.57
CA ASP A 61 -12.96 -7.60 6.53
C ASP A 61 -12.59 -6.59 5.43
#